data_AF-A0A946NHX8-F1
#
_entry.id   AF-A0A946NHX8-F1
#
_cell.length_a   1.000
_cell.length_b   1.000
_cell.length_c   1.000
_cell.angle_alpha   90.00
_cell.angle_beta   90.00
_cell.angle_gamma   90.00
#
_symmetry.space_group_name_H-M   'P 1'
#
loop_
_entity.id
_entity.type
_entity.pdbx_description
1 polymer ?
#
loop_
_entity_poly.entity_id
_entity_poly.type
_entity_poly.pdbx_seq_one_letter_code
_entity_poly.pdbx_strand_id
1 'polypeptide(L)'
;MKANAKGNFTNPKLFTENGGHISKKQRERFNFIHENNASFQEYFIKFFNKPFDNFASITLDKCDFVIRYENITEDYKIALKKSGIKNPKDLPVENKTDGKKKDLSEYYTKDIQSLTLFVFGPFLKKYDYGFPEHWTHTEIPLSARFLFYIGGIIRKWKWKLKKNSSRKSIKDSIYGDIQRKSN
;
A
#
# COMPACT_ATOMS: atom_id res chain seq x y z
N MET A 1 -7.85 -8.16 10.00
CA MET A 1 -9.12 -7.69 10.61
C MET A 1 -10.11 -8.83 10.74
N LYS A 2 -10.27 -9.71 9.74
CA LYS A 2 -11.03 -10.97 9.93
C LYS A 2 -10.48 -11.84 11.07
N ALA A 3 -9.15 -11.94 11.20
CA ALA A 3 -8.53 -12.53 12.38
C ALA A 3 -8.44 -11.51 13.53
N ASN A 4 -8.86 -11.91 14.73
CA ASN A 4 -8.68 -11.17 15.98
C ASN A 4 -7.50 -11.74 16.80
N ALA A 5 -6.32 -11.82 16.18
CA ALA A 5 -5.14 -12.35 16.85
C ALA A 5 -4.89 -11.60 18.17
N LYS A 6 -4.75 -12.35 19.27
CA LYS A 6 -4.51 -11.83 20.63
C LYS A 6 -5.59 -10.88 21.17
N GLY A 7 -6.80 -10.89 20.60
CA GLY A 7 -7.90 -10.04 21.07
C GLY A 7 -7.69 -8.55 20.77
N ASN A 8 -6.87 -8.20 19.77
CA ASN A 8 -6.47 -6.82 19.50
C ASN A 8 -7.65 -5.85 19.31
N PHE A 9 -8.71 -6.28 18.62
CA PHE A 9 -9.85 -5.41 18.32
C PHE A 9 -10.92 -5.40 19.42
N THR A 10 -10.81 -6.29 20.42
CA THR A 10 -11.78 -6.45 21.50
C THR A 10 -11.23 -6.06 22.88
N ASN A 11 -9.92 -5.88 23.03
CA ASN A 11 -9.29 -5.49 24.30
C ASN A 11 -9.31 -3.96 24.49
N PRO A 12 -10.05 -3.42 25.48
CA PRO A 12 -10.16 -1.98 25.68
C PRO A 12 -8.83 -1.27 25.96
N LYS A 13 -7.86 -1.95 26.56
CA LYS A 13 -6.54 -1.36 26.84
C LYS A 13 -5.76 -1.00 25.57
N LEU A 14 -6.12 -1.62 24.44
CA LEU A 14 -5.47 -1.36 23.16
C LEU A 14 -6.16 -0.24 22.37
N PHE A 15 -7.27 0.31 22.85
CA PHE A 15 -8.02 1.34 22.14
C PHE A 15 -7.36 2.71 22.28
N THR A 16 -7.40 3.51 21.21
CA THR A 16 -6.79 4.85 21.20
C THR A 16 -7.33 5.78 22.29
N GLU A 17 -8.63 5.69 22.62
CA GLU A 17 -9.22 6.46 23.72
C GLU A 17 -8.68 6.08 25.12
N ASN A 18 -8.07 4.90 25.24
CA ASN A 18 -7.50 4.37 26.49
C ASN A 18 -5.96 4.35 26.45
N GLY A 19 -5.34 5.14 25.54
CA GLY A 19 -3.88 5.21 25.40
C GLY A 19 -3.25 4.10 24.54
N GLY A 20 -4.06 3.25 23.91
CA GLY A 20 -3.60 2.23 22.96
C GLY A 20 -3.47 2.74 21.52
N HIS A 21 -3.36 1.80 20.56
CA HIS A 21 -3.08 2.09 19.14
C HIS A 21 -4.20 1.65 18.18
N ILE A 22 -5.26 1.02 18.67
CA ILE A 22 -6.40 0.56 17.89
C ILE A 22 -7.46 1.66 17.84
N SER A 23 -7.64 2.24 16.65
CA SER A 23 -8.58 3.34 16.42
C SER A 23 -10.04 2.88 16.38
N LYS A 24 -10.97 3.82 16.61
CA LYS A 24 -12.43 3.60 16.41
C LYS A 24 -12.75 3.07 15.01
N LYS A 25 -12.18 3.68 13.96
CA LYS A 25 -12.35 3.22 12.56
C LYS A 25 -11.89 1.79 12.31
N GLN A 26 -10.81 1.38 12.98
CA GLN A 26 -10.35 -0.01 12.88
C GLN A 26 -11.36 -0.97 13.53
N ARG A 27 -11.95 -0.59 14.67
CA ARG A 27 -13.00 -1.39 15.32
C ARG A 27 -14.29 -1.42 14.51
N GLU A 28 -14.72 -0.30 13.92
CA GLU A 28 -15.89 -0.26 13.03
C GLU A 28 -15.75 -1.26 11.86
N ARG A 29 -14.57 -1.33 11.24
CA ARG A 29 -14.28 -2.32 10.19
C ARG A 29 -14.28 -3.75 10.71
N PHE A 30 -13.68 -3.97 11.88
CA PHE A 30 -13.67 -5.27 12.54
C PHE A 30 -15.09 -5.76 12.84
N ASN A 31 -15.89 -4.92 13.50
CA ASN A 31 -17.29 -5.18 13.84
C ASN A 31 -18.12 -5.46 12.58
N PHE A 32 -18.00 -4.64 11.53
CA PHE A 32 -18.73 -4.89 10.29
C PHE A 32 -18.47 -6.29 9.72
N ILE A 33 -17.21 -6.74 9.71
CA ILE A 33 -16.86 -8.08 9.23
C ILE A 33 -17.50 -9.17 10.08
N HIS A 34 -17.50 -9.04 11.41
CA HIS A 34 -17.96 -10.10 12.31
C HIS A 34 -19.47 -10.11 12.51
N GLU A 35 -20.08 -8.93 12.70
CA GLU A 35 -21.52 -8.79 12.93
C GLU A 35 -22.35 -9.15 11.69
N ASN A 36 -21.80 -8.96 10.49
CA ASN A 36 -22.50 -9.24 9.23
C ASN A 36 -21.96 -10.50 8.53
N ASN A 37 -20.96 -11.19 9.10
CA ASN A 37 -20.19 -12.23 8.40
C ASN A 37 -19.75 -11.79 6.98
N ALA A 38 -19.30 -10.55 6.85
CA ALA A 38 -19.15 -9.90 5.55
C ALA A 38 -18.08 -10.59 4.68
N SER A 39 -18.40 -10.75 3.41
CA SER A 39 -17.48 -11.13 2.34
C SER A 39 -16.42 -10.05 2.08
N PHE A 40 -15.40 -10.39 1.30
CA PHE A 40 -14.40 -9.41 0.87
C PHE A 40 -15.05 -8.29 0.04
N GLN A 41 -15.98 -8.62 -0.84
CA GLN A 41 -16.72 -7.71 -1.71
C GLN A 41 -17.50 -6.68 -0.89
N GLU A 42 -18.30 -7.12 0.08
CA GLU A 42 -19.08 -6.23 0.95
C GLU A 42 -18.18 -5.31 1.78
N TYR A 43 -17.09 -5.85 2.34
CA TYR A 43 -16.08 -5.07 3.03
C TYR A 43 -15.43 -4.03 2.11
N PHE A 44 -15.07 -4.43 0.89
CA PHE A 44 -14.42 -3.57 -0.08
C PHE A 44 -15.33 -2.41 -0.49
N ILE A 45 -16.57 -2.72 -0.88
CA ILE A 45 -17.60 -1.74 -1.25
C ILE A 45 -17.84 -0.74 -0.12
N LYS A 46 -17.95 -1.21 1.13
CA LYS A 46 -18.27 -0.34 2.26
C LYS A 46 -17.13 0.63 2.61
N PHE A 47 -15.88 0.18 2.52
CA PHE A 47 -14.75 0.92 3.11
C PHE A 47 -13.75 1.51 2.11
N PHE A 48 -13.85 1.19 0.82
CA PHE A 48 -12.95 1.68 -0.21
C PHE A 48 -13.71 2.51 -1.24
N ASN A 49 -13.73 3.82 -1.00
CA ASN A 49 -14.46 4.79 -1.82
C ASN A 49 -13.58 5.96 -2.29
N LYS A 50 -12.26 5.83 -2.17
CA LYS A 50 -11.27 6.84 -2.58
C LYS A 50 -10.08 6.16 -3.23
N PRO A 51 -9.40 6.83 -4.17
CA PRO A 51 -8.15 6.34 -4.70
C PRO A 51 -7.15 6.03 -3.59
N PHE A 52 -6.60 4.82 -3.65
CA PHE A 52 -5.55 4.36 -2.78
C PHE A 52 -4.26 5.12 -3.06
N ASP A 53 -3.58 5.48 -1.98
CA ASP A 53 -2.23 6.01 -2.01
C ASP A 53 -1.63 5.89 -0.59
N ASN A 54 -0.33 5.72 -0.49
CA ASN A 54 0.39 5.50 0.77
C ASN A 54 1.54 6.51 0.92
N PHE A 55 2.33 6.43 2.00
CA PHE A 55 3.47 7.35 2.18
C PHE A 55 4.63 7.05 1.24
N ALA A 56 4.68 5.86 0.62
CA ALA A 56 5.72 5.55 -0.34
C ALA A 56 5.64 6.47 -1.57
N SER A 57 4.47 7.03 -1.91
CA SER A 57 4.38 7.99 -3.02
C SER A 57 5.17 9.29 -2.82
N ILE A 58 5.63 9.57 -1.59
CA ILE A 58 6.52 10.70 -1.29
C ILE A 58 7.98 10.38 -1.67
N THR A 59 8.36 9.11 -1.59
CA THR A 59 9.74 8.65 -1.72
C THR A 59 10.01 7.88 -3.00
N LEU A 60 9.02 7.19 -3.56
CA LEU A 60 9.17 6.33 -4.74
C LEU A 60 9.66 7.13 -5.96
N ASP A 61 9.21 8.36 -6.13
CA ASP A 61 9.65 9.26 -7.21
C ASP A 61 11.15 9.66 -7.06
N LYS A 62 11.79 9.29 -5.94
CA LYS A 62 13.21 9.55 -5.64
C LYS A 62 14.05 8.26 -5.61
N CYS A 63 13.46 7.12 -5.93
CA CYS A 63 14.19 5.85 -6.00
C CYS A 63 14.75 5.67 -7.42
N ASP A 64 16.00 5.23 -7.53
CA ASP A 64 16.63 4.92 -8.83
C ASP A 64 16.11 3.60 -9.44
N PHE A 65 15.56 2.73 -8.60
CA PHE A 65 15.03 1.44 -9.00
C PHE A 65 13.98 0.91 -8.01
N VAL A 66 12.94 0.25 -8.52
CA VAL A 66 11.90 -0.40 -7.73
C VAL A 66 11.96 -1.91 -7.99
N ILE A 67 12.10 -2.70 -6.94
CA ILE A 67 12.04 -4.17 -7.01
C ILE A 67 10.59 -4.60 -6.89
N ARG A 68 10.07 -5.30 -7.90
CA ARG A 68 8.68 -5.78 -7.93
C ARG A 68 8.60 -7.19 -7.35
N TYR A 69 7.50 -7.51 -6.70
CA TYR A 69 7.35 -8.82 -6.04
C TYR A 69 7.28 -9.96 -7.07
N GLU A 70 6.61 -9.71 -8.19
CA GLU A 70 6.38 -10.66 -9.28
C GLU A 70 7.68 -11.10 -9.94
N ASN A 71 8.67 -10.21 -9.99
CA ASN A 71 9.98 -10.41 -10.60
C ASN A 71 11.11 -10.23 -9.57
N ILE A 72 10.85 -10.58 -8.30
CA ILE A 72 11.72 -10.18 -7.19
C ILE A 72 13.15 -10.69 -7.33
N THR A 73 13.35 -11.89 -7.88
CA THR A 73 14.66 -12.50 -8.06
C THR A 73 15.49 -11.74 -9.11
N GLU A 74 14.86 -11.43 -10.24
CA GLU A 74 15.45 -10.73 -11.38
C GLU A 74 15.71 -9.27 -11.05
N ASP A 75 14.68 -8.57 -10.54
CA ASP A 75 14.77 -7.16 -10.17
C ASP A 75 15.82 -6.96 -9.05
N TYR A 76 15.92 -7.88 -8.09
CA TYR A 76 16.98 -7.86 -7.07
C TYR A 76 18.39 -7.90 -7.68
N LYS A 77 18.66 -8.83 -8.60
CA LYS A 77 19.96 -8.92 -9.28
C LYS A 77 20.27 -7.65 -10.07
N ILE A 78 19.27 -7.09 -10.75
CA ILE A 78 19.40 -5.83 -11.50
C ILE A 78 19.76 -4.68 -10.55
N ALA A 79 19.06 -4.56 -9.42
CA ALA A 79 19.33 -3.53 -8.42
C ALA A 79 20.77 -3.60 -7.88
N LEU A 80 21.26 -4.81 -7.59
CA LEU A 80 22.65 -5.01 -7.12
C LEU A 80 23.69 -4.64 -8.18
N LYS A 81 23.47 -5.02 -9.43
CA LYS A 81 24.35 -4.62 -10.54
C LYS A 81 24.38 -3.11 -10.72
N LYS A 82 23.22 -2.44 -10.68
CA LYS A 82 23.12 -0.97 -10.72
C LYS A 82 23.86 -0.30 -9.55
N SER A 83 23.95 -0.99 -8.42
CA SER A 83 24.68 -0.54 -7.23
C SER A 83 26.19 -0.85 -7.28
N GLY A 84 26.71 -1.35 -8.41
CA GLY A 84 28.14 -1.62 -8.62
C GLY A 84 28.60 -3.04 -8.26
N ILE A 85 27.70 -3.94 -7.87
CA ILE A 85 28.06 -5.33 -7.58
C ILE A 85 28.21 -6.10 -8.89
N LYS A 86 29.45 -6.50 -9.22
CA LYS A 86 29.77 -7.19 -10.48
C LYS A 86 29.12 -8.57 -10.59
N ASN A 87 29.18 -9.36 -9.51
CA ASN A 87 28.72 -10.75 -9.45
C ASN A 87 27.71 -10.93 -8.30
N PRO A 88 26.46 -10.44 -8.45
CA PRO A 88 25.45 -10.58 -7.41
C PRO A 88 25.08 -12.05 -7.21
N LYS A 89 25.02 -12.50 -5.95
CA LYS A 89 24.45 -13.80 -5.61
C LYS A 89 22.93 -13.78 -5.78
N ASP A 90 22.35 -14.96 -5.92
CA ASP A 90 20.91 -15.15 -6.02
C ASP A 90 20.23 -14.80 -4.70
N LEU A 91 18.97 -14.35 -4.78
CA LEU A 91 18.16 -14.07 -3.60
C LEU A 91 17.85 -15.42 -2.91
N PRO A 92 18.25 -15.64 -1.65
CA PRO A 92 17.93 -16.89 -0.95
C PRO A 92 16.42 -17.00 -0.73
N VAL A 93 15.90 -18.21 -0.88
CA VAL A 93 14.47 -18.49 -0.72
C VAL A 93 14.27 -19.50 0.40
N GLU A 94 13.70 -19.04 1.51
CA GLU A 94 13.47 -19.83 2.73
C GLU A 94 12.00 -19.75 3.17
N ASN A 95 11.51 -20.77 3.89
CA ASN A 95 10.19 -20.79 4.53
C ASN A 95 9.02 -20.38 3.61
N LYS A 96 8.91 -21.03 2.44
CA LYS A 96 7.76 -20.80 1.55
C LYS A 96 6.46 -21.13 2.29
N THR A 97 5.58 -20.15 2.42
CA THR A 97 4.24 -20.35 2.97
C THR A 97 3.37 -21.10 1.97
N ASP A 98 2.95 -22.31 2.31
CA ASP A 98 2.03 -23.11 1.51
C ASP A 98 0.59 -22.57 1.54
N GLY A 99 -0.21 -22.92 0.53
CA GLY A 99 -1.65 -22.64 0.49
C GLY A 99 -2.07 -21.23 0.06
N LYS A 100 -1.15 -20.37 -0.40
CA LYS A 100 -1.52 -19.09 -1.00
C LYS A 100 -2.10 -19.31 -2.41
N LYS A 101 -3.38 -18.98 -2.58
CA LYS A 101 -4.03 -18.85 -3.90
C LYS A 101 -3.24 -17.87 -4.75
N LYS A 102 -2.90 -18.29 -5.98
CA LYS A 102 -2.02 -17.52 -6.87
C LYS A 102 -2.75 -16.40 -7.61
N ASP A 103 -4.06 -16.54 -7.85
CA ASP A 103 -4.79 -15.60 -8.70
C ASP A 103 -5.57 -14.57 -7.88
N LEU A 104 -5.22 -13.30 -8.07
CA LEU A 104 -5.94 -12.15 -7.49
C LEU A 104 -7.40 -12.09 -7.96
N SER A 105 -7.70 -12.64 -9.13
CA SER A 105 -9.04 -12.68 -9.72
C SER A 105 -10.02 -13.48 -8.87
N GLU A 106 -9.53 -14.39 -8.02
CA GLU A 106 -10.38 -15.10 -7.04
C GLU A 106 -10.98 -14.16 -5.99
N TYR A 107 -10.37 -12.99 -5.75
CA TYR A 107 -10.86 -12.00 -4.79
C TYR A 107 -11.56 -10.83 -5.48
N TYR A 108 -11.12 -10.42 -6.66
CA TYR A 108 -11.66 -9.28 -7.41
C TYR A 108 -12.67 -9.74 -8.48
N THR A 109 -13.84 -10.13 -8.00
CA THR A 109 -14.99 -10.54 -8.80
C THR A 109 -15.49 -9.40 -9.70
N LYS A 110 -16.19 -9.74 -10.79
CA LYS A 110 -16.62 -8.80 -11.83
C LYS A 110 -17.38 -7.58 -11.28
N ASP A 111 -18.21 -7.80 -10.27
CA ASP A 111 -19.03 -6.78 -9.60
C ASP A 111 -18.20 -5.69 -8.88
N ILE A 112 -16.96 -5.98 -8.47
CA ILE A 112 -16.09 -5.00 -7.81
C ILE A 112 -14.92 -4.52 -8.67
N GLN A 113 -14.75 -5.01 -9.91
CA GLN A 113 -13.64 -4.60 -10.78
C GLN A 113 -13.63 -3.09 -11.04
N SER A 114 -14.77 -2.49 -11.37
CA SER A 114 -14.90 -1.04 -11.59
C SER A 114 -14.50 -0.22 -10.37
N LEU A 115 -14.94 -0.64 -9.17
CA LEU A 115 -14.52 -0.01 -7.92
C LEU A 115 -13.02 -0.21 -7.67
N THR A 116 -12.49 -1.37 -8.01
CA THR A 116 -11.07 -1.71 -7.86
C THR A 116 -10.19 -0.83 -8.75
N LEU A 117 -10.60 -0.60 -10.01
CA LEU A 117 -9.96 0.34 -10.92
C LEU A 117 -10.02 1.77 -10.39
N PHE A 118 -11.16 2.20 -9.84
CA PHE A 118 -11.30 3.51 -9.23
C PHE A 118 -10.37 3.68 -8.02
N VAL A 119 -10.27 2.67 -7.16
CA VAL A 119 -9.46 2.71 -5.94
C VAL A 119 -7.98 2.58 -6.26
N PHE A 120 -7.54 1.50 -6.88
CA PHE A 120 -6.11 1.19 -7.01
C PHE A 120 -5.50 1.65 -8.33
N GLY A 121 -6.33 1.89 -9.36
CA GLY A 121 -5.85 2.12 -10.71
C GLY A 121 -4.87 3.28 -10.84
N PRO A 122 -5.15 4.48 -10.30
CA PRO A 122 -4.21 5.59 -10.39
C PRO A 122 -2.83 5.29 -9.79
N PHE A 123 -2.80 4.60 -8.64
CA PHE A 123 -1.55 4.24 -7.96
C PHE A 123 -0.77 3.20 -8.76
N LEU A 124 -1.42 2.11 -9.19
CA LEU A 124 -0.76 1.05 -9.97
C LEU A 124 -0.22 1.61 -11.29
N LYS A 125 -1.03 2.38 -12.02
CA LYS A 125 -0.61 3.00 -13.28
C LYS A 125 0.58 3.95 -13.09
N LYS A 126 0.63 4.72 -12.00
CA LYS A 126 1.78 5.61 -11.72
C LYS A 126 3.10 4.83 -11.62
N TYR A 127 3.05 3.59 -11.15
CA TYR A 127 4.23 2.75 -10.93
C TYR A 127 4.37 1.63 -11.96
N ASP A 128 3.77 1.80 -13.13
CA ASP A 128 3.85 0.87 -14.26
C ASP A 128 3.35 -0.55 -13.94
N TYR A 129 2.34 -0.63 -13.07
CA TYR A 129 1.59 -1.86 -12.81
C TYR A 129 0.28 -1.88 -13.60
N GLY A 130 -0.05 -3.06 -14.13
CA GLY A 130 -1.31 -3.35 -14.81
C GLY A 130 -2.30 -4.10 -13.93
N PHE A 131 -3.53 -4.22 -14.45
CA PHE A 131 -4.53 -5.17 -13.97
C PHE A 131 -4.52 -6.42 -14.86
N PRO A 132 -5.06 -7.55 -14.41
CA PRO A 132 -5.15 -8.75 -15.23
C PRO A 132 -5.91 -8.50 -16.53
N GLU A 133 -5.36 -9.00 -17.65
CA GLU A 133 -5.88 -8.73 -19.00
C GLU A 133 -7.30 -9.27 -19.23
N HIS A 134 -7.68 -10.33 -18.51
CA HIS A 134 -8.99 -10.98 -18.63
C HIS A 134 -10.12 -10.26 -17.87
N TRP A 135 -9.85 -9.11 -17.25
CA TRP A 135 -10.90 -8.31 -16.60
C TRP A 135 -11.83 -7.68 -17.62
N THR A 136 -13.13 -7.63 -17.30
CA THR A 136 -14.15 -7.04 -18.19
C THR A 136 -14.06 -5.51 -18.19
N HIS A 137 -13.61 -4.94 -17.08
CA HIS A 137 -13.33 -3.51 -16.96
C HIS A 137 -11.82 -3.31 -16.83
N THR A 138 -11.25 -2.44 -17.67
CA THR A 138 -9.81 -2.14 -17.68
C THR A 138 -9.51 -0.64 -17.61
N GLU A 139 -10.52 0.20 -17.80
CA GLU A 139 -10.33 1.65 -17.83
C GLU A 139 -10.37 2.28 -16.45
N ILE A 140 -9.30 3.00 -16.10
CA ILE A 140 -9.23 3.78 -14.87
C ILE A 140 -10.05 5.07 -15.06
N PRO A 141 -11.12 5.31 -14.27
CA PRO A 141 -11.96 6.49 -14.38
C PRO A 141 -11.17 7.80 -14.24
N LEU A 142 -11.54 8.84 -15.00
CA LEU A 142 -10.88 10.15 -14.93
C LEU A 142 -11.02 10.79 -13.54
N SER A 143 -12.17 10.61 -12.89
CA SER A 143 -12.41 11.07 -11.53
C SER A 143 -11.42 10.47 -10.53
N ALA A 144 -11.08 9.19 -10.67
CA ALA A 144 -10.08 8.52 -9.85
C ALA A 144 -8.70 9.16 -10.01
N ARG A 145 -8.29 9.44 -11.26
CA ARG A 145 -7.00 10.09 -11.56
C ARG A 145 -6.93 11.49 -10.96
N PHE A 146 -7.99 12.28 -11.11
CA PHE A 146 -8.09 13.62 -10.54
C PHE A 146 -7.99 13.59 -9.01
N LEU A 147 -8.81 12.76 -8.35
CA LEU A 147 -8.81 12.62 -6.88
C LEU A 147 -7.46 12.14 -6.35
N PHE A 148 -6.81 11.20 -7.05
CA PHE A 148 -5.48 10.72 -6.72
C PHE A 148 -4.42 11.84 -6.79
N TYR A 149 -4.45 12.64 -7.86
CA TYR A 149 -3.54 13.77 -8.02
C TYR A 149 -3.68 14.81 -6.89
N ILE A 150 -4.92 15.25 -6.62
CA ILE A 150 -5.21 16.20 -5.55
C ILE A 150 -4.82 15.62 -4.18
N GLY A 151 -5.14 14.35 -3.94
CA GLY A 151 -4.76 13.63 -2.72
C GLY A 151 -3.24 13.59 -2.52
N GLY A 152 -2.48 13.38 -3.59
CA GLY A 152 -1.02 13.40 -3.58
C GLY A 152 -0.44 14.77 -3.19
N ILE A 153 -1.01 15.87 -3.72
CA ILE A 153 -0.61 17.23 -3.35
C ILE A 153 -0.86 17.47 -1.86
N ILE A 154 -2.08 17.17 -1.39
CA ILE A 154 -2.47 17.34 0.02
C ILE A 154 -1.55 16.52 0.93
N ARG A 155 -1.23 15.28 0.55
CA ARG A 155 -0.33 14.41 1.32
C ARG A 155 1.09 14.99 1.42
N LYS A 156 1.65 15.46 0.30
CA LYS A 156 2.98 16.12 0.29
C LYS A 156 2.98 17.36 1.19
N TRP A 157 1.93 18.15 1.16
CA TRP A 157 1.79 19.32 2.03
C TRP A 157 1.66 18.94 3.51
N LYS A 158 0.79 17.98 3.85
CA LYS A 158 0.65 17.43 5.22
C LYS A 158 1.96 16.86 5.74
N TRP A 159 2.76 16.21 4.88
CA TRP A 159 4.08 15.71 5.26
C TRP A 159 5.04 16.83 5.64
N LYS A 160 5.05 17.95 4.90
CA LYS A 160 5.88 19.13 5.25
C LYS A 160 5.50 19.75 6.59
N LEU A 161 4.21 19.76 6.93
CA LEU A 161 3.71 20.30 8.20
C LEU A 161 3.88 19.37 9.39
N LYS A 162 4.08 18.07 9.15
CA LYS A 162 4.26 17.10 10.23
C LYS A 162 5.56 17.43 10.96
N LYS A 163 5.50 17.58 12.29
CA LYS A 163 6.67 17.77 13.13
C LYS A 163 7.60 16.56 12.97
N ASN A 164 8.61 16.71 12.12
CA ASN A 164 9.63 15.70 11.94
C ASN A 164 10.49 15.65 13.20
N SER A 165 11.02 14.48 13.52
CA SER A 165 12.00 14.35 14.60
C SER A 165 13.12 15.38 14.38
N SER A 166 13.54 16.06 15.45
CA SER A 166 14.73 16.93 15.41
C SER A 166 15.99 16.14 15.05
N ARG A 167 15.97 14.81 15.24
CA ARG A 167 17.01 13.90 14.78
C ARG A 167 16.97 13.78 13.25
N LYS A 168 17.93 14.42 12.60
CA LYS A 168 18.12 14.32 11.14
C LYS A 168 18.53 12.89 10.76
N SER A 169 17.93 12.36 9.69
CA SER A 169 18.37 11.10 9.07
C SER A 169 19.78 11.24 8.50
N ILE A 170 20.42 10.11 8.19
CA ILE A 170 21.77 10.04 7.61
C ILE A 170 21.86 10.98 6.39
N LYS A 171 22.97 11.70 6.25
CA LYS A 171 23.24 12.56 5.08
C LYS A 171 23.28 11.67 3.82
N ASP A 172 22.74 12.16 2.70
CA ASP A 172 22.70 11.42 1.44
C ASP A 172 21.75 10.20 1.44
N SER A 173 20.91 10.06 2.48
CA SER A 173 19.73 9.17 2.46
C SER A 173 18.51 9.92 1.93
N ILE A 174 17.56 9.22 1.27
CA ILE A 174 16.33 9.83 0.73
C ILE A 174 15.66 10.73 1.78
N TYR A 175 15.39 10.19 2.98
CA TYR A 175 14.76 10.93 4.08
C TYR A 175 15.61 12.09 4.59
N GLY A 176 16.93 11.90 4.66
CA GLY A 176 17.85 12.95 5.05
C GLY A 176 17.83 14.13 4.08
N ASP A 177 17.76 13.84 2.79
CA ASP A 177 17.72 14.87 1.74
C ASP A 177 16.36 15.57 1.71
N ILE A 178 15.26 14.85 1.95
CA ILE A 178 13.93 15.46 2.12
C ILE A 178 13.96 16.47 3.28
N GLN A 179 14.51 16.07 4.44
CA GLN A 179 14.54 16.92 5.63
C GLN A 179 15.40 18.18 5.43
N ARG A 180 16.51 18.08 4.69
CA ARG A 180 17.46 19.20 4.49
C ARG A 180 17.04 20.17 3.38
N LYS A 181 16.32 19.71 2.34
CA LYS A 181 15.77 20.57 1.27
C LYS A 181 14.52 21.36 1.69
N SER A 182 13.98 21.10 2.88
CA SER A 182 12.76 21.73 3.39
C SER A 182 13.03 22.96 4.29
N ASN A 183 14.31 23.29 4.51
CA ASN A 183 14.79 24.52 5.14
C ASN A 183 15.41 25.41 4.08
#